data_AF-A0A538PQT6-F1
#
_entry.id   AF-A0A538PQT6-F1
#
_cell.length_a   1.000
_cell.length_b   1.000
_cell.length_c   1.000
_cell.angle_alpha   90.00
_cell.angle_beta   90.00
_cell.angle_gamma   90.00
#
_symmetry.space_group_name_H-M   'P 1'
#
loop_
_entity.id
_entity.type
_entity.pdbx_description
1 polymer ?
#
loop_
_entity_poly.entity_id
_entity_poly.type
_entity_poly.pdbx_seq_one_letter_code
_entity_poly.pdbx_strand_id
1 'polypeptide(L)'
;MTQTRLRADRRRRARAWSLLGWFLIFVGIGVGGGARDIVHDHFGYIGIVVAGVLGALTSMGGARCVIHAKRLRAPGAVDALAHDPRPPVVYFRPFAADVEGSQPLGSTSWQTNEEQLSAAMNVIGPLVAIGVPQEPLPVLGAARLYVDDSRWQATAHELMACAAIVLLRIGRSPGFWWEFTTAVRCLAPHKLVLLIPRDEALYEEFRAASRRFLPVALAPLTAWHKKKATRGDLKAVIFFDAAWSPSVVDVQTLRVPLLRGRPNMPLVSVLQFAFGPVCENAGLPWKRPGINPRMVALIAILVLPFAALAVVLWSSRSILVLTMMMFGYRSLAARSVPVSPW
;
A
#
# COMPACT_ATOMS: atom_id res chain seq x y z
N MET A 1 -12.05 -16.85 -33.39
CA MET A 1 -11.30 -17.41 -32.25
C MET A 1 -12.10 -17.13 -30.97
N THR A 2 -12.60 -18.15 -30.26
CA THR A 2 -13.51 -17.98 -29.11
C THR A 2 -12.82 -17.30 -27.92
N GLN A 3 -13.51 -16.41 -27.20
CA GLN A 3 -12.96 -15.66 -26.05
C GLN A 3 -12.26 -16.56 -25.00
N THR A 4 -12.76 -17.78 -24.82
CA THR A 4 -12.18 -18.81 -23.93
C THR A 4 -10.77 -19.23 -24.35
N ARG A 5 -10.50 -19.37 -25.66
CA ARG A 5 -9.15 -19.71 -26.16
C ARG A 5 -8.16 -18.55 -25.97
N LEU A 6 -8.61 -17.31 -26.20
CA LEU A 6 -7.80 -16.11 -25.95
C LEU A 6 -7.42 -15.96 -24.47
N ARG A 7 -8.35 -16.28 -23.54
CA ARG A 7 -8.08 -16.27 -22.09
C ARG A 7 -7.09 -17.34 -21.68
N ALA A 8 -7.24 -18.57 -22.20
CA ALA A 8 -6.32 -19.66 -21.90
C ALA A 8 -4.89 -19.36 -22.37
N ASP A 9 -4.75 -18.77 -23.56
CA ASP A 9 -3.45 -18.34 -24.10
C ASP A 9 -2.83 -17.21 -23.25
N ARG A 10 -3.60 -16.17 -22.91
CA ARG A 10 -3.14 -15.10 -21.99
C ARG A 10 -2.64 -15.65 -20.66
N ARG A 11 -3.37 -16.61 -20.05
CA ARG A 11 -2.97 -17.25 -18.78
C ARG A 11 -1.69 -18.07 -18.92
N ARG A 12 -1.49 -18.79 -20.03
CA ARG A 12 -0.25 -19.54 -20.31
C ARG A 12 0.93 -18.59 -20.49
N ARG A 13 0.80 -17.56 -21.33
CA ARG A 13 1.84 -16.52 -21.52
C ARG A 13 2.18 -15.83 -20.20
N ALA A 14 1.17 -15.49 -19.39
CA ALA A 14 1.40 -14.90 -18.08
C ALA A 14 2.16 -15.81 -17.12
N ARG A 15 1.94 -17.13 -17.16
CA ARG A 15 2.73 -18.09 -16.36
C ARG A 15 4.18 -18.13 -16.84
N ALA A 16 4.41 -18.22 -18.15
CA ALA A 16 5.76 -18.20 -18.73
C ALA A 16 6.54 -16.93 -18.35
N TRP A 17 5.96 -15.75 -18.55
CA TRP A 17 6.58 -14.47 -18.17
C TRP A 17 6.83 -14.35 -16.67
N SER A 18 5.94 -14.91 -15.83
CA SER A 18 6.13 -14.91 -14.38
C SER A 18 7.30 -15.80 -13.95
N LEU A 19 7.42 -16.99 -14.56
CA LEU A 19 8.52 -17.91 -14.27
C LEU A 19 9.86 -17.34 -14.73
N LEU A 20 9.91 -16.79 -15.95
CA LEU A 20 11.09 -16.11 -16.48
C LEU A 20 11.50 -14.92 -15.59
N GLY A 21 10.52 -14.11 -15.16
CA GLY A 21 10.79 -12.96 -14.30
C GLY A 21 11.39 -13.34 -12.94
N TRP A 22 10.82 -14.35 -12.27
CA TRP A 22 11.38 -14.86 -11.00
C TRP A 22 12.78 -15.47 -11.19
N PHE A 23 12.96 -16.24 -12.27
CA PHE A 23 14.28 -16.81 -12.60
C PHE A 23 15.34 -15.71 -12.75
N LEU A 24 15.07 -14.65 -13.52
CA LEU A 24 15.98 -13.53 -13.70
C LEU A 24 16.28 -12.78 -12.39
N ILE A 25 15.29 -12.62 -11.51
CA ILE A 25 15.50 -12.01 -10.18
C ILE A 25 16.44 -12.87 -9.34
N PHE A 26 16.22 -14.19 -9.26
CA PHE A 26 17.09 -15.08 -8.50
C PHE A 26 18.53 -15.09 -9.05
N VAL A 27 18.68 -15.14 -10.38
CA VAL A 27 19.99 -15.03 -11.03
C VAL A 27 20.64 -13.69 -10.70
N GLY A 28 19.90 -12.58 -10.80
CA GLY A 28 20.42 -11.25 -10.50
C GLY A 28 20.89 -11.09 -9.06
N ILE A 29 20.15 -11.62 -8.09
CA ILE A 29 20.54 -11.65 -6.67
C ILE A 29 21.79 -12.51 -6.47
N GLY A 30 21.85 -13.69 -7.11
CA GLY A 30 23.01 -14.57 -7.06
C GLY A 30 24.28 -13.91 -7.59
N VAL A 31 24.20 -13.26 -8.76
CA VAL A 31 25.32 -12.55 -9.39
C VAL A 31 25.73 -11.33 -8.56
N GLY A 32 24.79 -10.55 -8.04
CA GLY A 32 25.09 -9.32 -7.31
C GLY A 32 25.54 -9.50 -5.86
N GLY A 33 25.14 -10.59 -5.20
CA GLY A 33 25.41 -10.80 -3.77
C GLY A 33 25.93 -12.18 -3.39
N GLY A 34 25.49 -13.24 -4.08
CA GLY A 34 25.82 -14.63 -3.72
C GLY A 34 27.25 -15.06 -4.05
N ALA A 35 27.90 -14.42 -5.03
CA ALA A 35 29.27 -14.72 -5.44
C ALA A 35 30.30 -13.68 -4.98
N ARG A 36 29.95 -12.84 -4.00
CA ARG A 36 30.74 -11.65 -3.63
C ARG A 36 32.19 -11.98 -3.27
N ASP A 37 32.41 -13.01 -2.47
CA ASP A 37 33.75 -13.42 -2.02
C ASP A 37 34.57 -13.98 -3.19
N ILE A 38 33.97 -14.85 -4.01
CA ILE A 38 34.60 -15.43 -5.21
C ILE A 38 35.01 -14.34 -6.22
N VAL A 39 34.13 -13.36 -6.44
CA VAL A 39 34.37 -12.24 -7.36
C VAL A 39 35.45 -11.30 -6.83
N HIS A 40 35.46 -11.04 -5.51
CA HIS A 40 36.51 -10.27 -4.88
C HIS A 40 37.88 -10.93 -5.06
N ASP A 41 37.97 -12.23 -4.82
CA ASP A 41 39.23 -12.97 -4.86
C ASP A 41 39.86 -13.01 -6.27
N HIS A 42 39.05 -12.99 -7.33
CA HIS A 42 39.55 -13.04 -8.72
C HIS A 42 39.67 -11.67 -9.40
N PHE A 43 38.81 -10.71 -9.06
CA PHE A 43 38.65 -9.44 -9.80
C PHE A 43 38.67 -8.19 -8.91
N GLY A 44 38.88 -8.35 -7.60
CA GLY A 44 38.90 -7.29 -6.62
C GLY A 44 37.57 -6.52 -6.51
N TYR A 45 37.64 -5.31 -5.94
CA TYR A 45 36.47 -4.46 -5.73
C TYR A 45 35.77 -4.03 -7.02
N ILE A 46 36.52 -3.86 -8.12
CA ILE A 46 35.95 -3.51 -9.43
C ILE A 46 35.02 -4.63 -9.91
N GLY A 47 35.44 -5.89 -9.76
CA GLY A 47 34.59 -7.05 -10.06
C GLY A 47 33.28 -7.05 -9.28
N ILE A 48 33.32 -6.74 -7.98
CA ILE A 48 32.11 -6.67 -7.14
C ILE A 48 31.15 -5.60 -7.66
N VAL A 49 31.66 -4.42 -8.02
CA VAL A 49 30.83 -3.33 -8.52
C VAL A 49 30.18 -3.74 -9.85
N VAL A 50 30.94 -4.33 -10.77
CA VAL A 50 30.42 -4.79 -12.07
C VAL A 50 29.36 -5.88 -11.89
N ALA A 51 29.63 -6.89 -11.05
CA ALA A 51 28.68 -7.95 -10.74
C ALA A 51 27.42 -7.41 -10.07
N GLY A 52 27.55 -6.43 -9.17
CA GLY A 52 26.43 -5.72 -8.55
C GLY A 52 25.55 -5.01 -9.57
N VAL A 53 26.15 -4.27 -10.52
CA VAL A 53 25.40 -3.58 -11.58
C VAL A 53 24.70 -4.57 -12.50
N LEU A 54 25.38 -5.63 -12.96
CA LEU A 54 24.79 -6.66 -13.81
C LEU A 54 23.65 -7.40 -13.10
N GLY A 55 23.85 -7.73 -11.82
CA GLY A 55 22.83 -8.33 -10.97
C GLY A 55 21.60 -7.44 -10.81
N ALA A 56 21.81 -6.13 -10.61
CA ALA A 56 20.74 -5.14 -10.51
C ALA A 56 19.95 -4.99 -11.83
N LEU A 57 20.64 -4.87 -12.98
CA LEU A 57 20.01 -4.78 -14.29
C LEU A 57 19.19 -6.04 -14.63
N THR A 58 19.74 -7.22 -14.33
CA THR A 58 19.05 -8.51 -14.53
C THR A 58 17.81 -8.61 -13.65
N SER A 59 17.94 -8.23 -12.37
CA SER A 59 16.81 -8.19 -11.43
C SER A 59 15.72 -7.20 -11.89
N MET A 60 16.11 -6.05 -12.42
CA MET A 60 15.19 -5.05 -12.95
C MET A 60 14.46 -5.55 -14.21
N GLY A 61 15.16 -6.26 -15.10
CA GLY A 61 14.55 -6.97 -16.24
C GLY A 61 13.56 -8.06 -15.79
N GLY A 62 13.94 -8.84 -14.79
CA GLY A 62 13.07 -9.84 -14.16
C GLY A 62 11.81 -9.23 -13.54
N ALA A 63 11.95 -8.12 -12.81
CA ALA A 63 10.82 -7.38 -12.25
C ALA A 63 9.85 -6.89 -13.34
N ARG A 64 10.36 -6.37 -14.47
CA ARG A 64 9.53 -5.99 -15.63
C ARG A 64 8.77 -7.18 -16.22
N CYS A 65 9.38 -8.36 -16.29
CA CYS A 65 8.72 -9.59 -16.74
C CYS A 65 7.59 -10.01 -15.79
N VAL A 66 7.81 -9.93 -14.46
CA VAL A 66 6.76 -10.22 -13.46
C VAL A 66 5.61 -9.21 -13.56
N ILE A 67 5.90 -7.92 -13.73
CA ILE A 67 4.87 -6.89 -13.93
C ILE A 67 4.07 -7.16 -15.20
N HIS A 68 4.74 -7.48 -16.31
CA HIS A 68 4.09 -7.84 -17.56
C HIS A 68 3.18 -9.08 -17.41
N ALA A 69 3.66 -10.11 -16.71
CA ALA A 69 2.90 -11.30 -16.38
C ALA A 69 1.63 -10.97 -15.56
N LYS A 70 1.74 -10.07 -14.58
CA LYS A 70 0.59 -9.60 -13.81
C LYS A 70 -0.42 -8.89 -14.72
N ARG A 71 0.03 -8.03 -15.63
CA ARG A 71 -0.86 -7.27 -16.54
C ARG A 71 -1.65 -8.19 -17.46
N LEU A 72 -1.03 -9.27 -17.93
CA LEU A 72 -1.71 -10.31 -18.72
C LEU A 72 -2.82 -11.06 -17.95
N ARG A 73 -2.79 -11.05 -16.62
CA ARG A 73 -3.79 -11.69 -15.75
C ARG A 73 -4.85 -10.73 -15.22
N ALA A 74 -4.65 -9.43 -15.36
CA ALA A 74 -5.58 -8.44 -14.83
C ALA A 74 -6.95 -8.60 -15.53
N PRO A 75 -8.05 -8.77 -14.76
CA PRO A 75 -9.38 -8.85 -15.33
C PRO A 75 -9.78 -7.50 -15.95
N GLY A 76 -10.47 -7.53 -17.09
CA GLY A 76 -11.13 -6.34 -17.62
C GLY A 76 -12.36 -5.97 -16.80
N ALA A 77 -12.84 -4.74 -16.90
CA ALA A 77 -14.02 -4.29 -16.16
C ALA A 77 -15.26 -5.13 -16.47
N VAL A 78 -15.51 -5.46 -17.75
CA VAL A 78 -16.65 -6.30 -18.17
C VAL A 78 -16.59 -7.67 -17.47
N ASP A 79 -15.42 -8.29 -17.40
CA ASP A 79 -15.24 -9.56 -16.73
C ASP A 79 -15.41 -9.42 -15.21
N ALA A 80 -14.85 -8.39 -14.60
CA ALA A 80 -14.95 -8.15 -13.16
C ALA A 80 -16.42 -7.94 -12.74
N LEU A 81 -17.17 -7.13 -13.49
CA LEU A 81 -18.59 -6.85 -13.26
C LEU A 81 -19.47 -8.09 -13.52
N ALA A 82 -19.10 -8.94 -14.47
CA ALA A 82 -19.87 -10.17 -14.75
C ALA A 82 -19.68 -11.26 -13.68
N HIS A 83 -18.55 -11.29 -12.97
CA HIS A 83 -18.22 -12.33 -11.99
C HIS A 83 -18.50 -11.92 -10.55
N ASP A 84 -18.59 -10.63 -10.26
CA ASP A 84 -18.87 -10.11 -8.91
C ASP A 84 -20.24 -9.42 -8.91
N PRO A 85 -21.26 -9.99 -8.23
CA PRO A 85 -22.60 -9.43 -8.22
C PRO A 85 -22.73 -8.18 -7.33
N ARG A 86 -21.70 -7.81 -6.55
CA ARG A 86 -21.73 -6.64 -5.69
C ARG A 86 -21.61 -5.36 -6.52
N PRO A 87 -22.28 -4.26 -6.12
CA PRO A 87 -22.13 -2.99 -6.81
C PRO A 87 -20.64 -2.55 -6.85
N PRO A 88 -20.15 -2.05 -7.99
CA PRO A 88 -18.75 -1.70 -8.12
C PRO A 88 -18.35 -0.49 -7.27
N VAL A 89 -17.06 -0.42 -6.96
CA VAL A 89 -16.41 0.83 -6.55
C VAL A 89 -15.83 1.45 -7.81
N VAL A 90 -16.32 2.61 -8.20
CA VAL A 90 -15.84 3.29 -9.42
C VAL A 90 -14.70 4.21 -9.05
N TYR A 91 -13.61 4.16 -9.81
CA TYR A 91 -12.42 4.98 -9.59
C TYR A 91 -12.12 5.85 -10.81
N PHE A 92 -12.38 7.14 -10.66
CA PHE A 92 -12.02 8.17 -11.62
C PHE A 92 -10.73 8.85 -11.19
N ARG A 93 -9.84 9.07 -12.14
CA ARG A 93 -8.58 9.77 -11.93
C ARG A 93 -8.06 10.37 -13.23
N PRO A 94 -7.22 11.40 -13.17
CA PRO A 94 -6.47 11.86 -14.33
C PRO A 94 -5.54 10.75 -14.85
N PHE A 95 -5.42 10.60 -16.17
CA PHE A 95 -4.52 9.61 -16.77
C PHE A 95 -3.04 9.83 -16.41
N ALA A 96 -2.62 11.07 -16.16
CA ALA A 96 -1.26 11.33 -15.64
C ALA A 96 -0.98 10.64 -14.29
N ALA A 97 -2.02 10.43 -13.47
CA ALA A 97 -1.90 9.75 -12.18
C ALA A 97 -1.70 8.22 -12.31
N ASP A 98 -1.91 7.63 -13.49
CA ASP A 98 -1.58 6.21 -13.75
C ASP A 98 -0.08 5.94 -13.64
N VAL A 99 0.76 6.90 -14.06
CA VAL A 99 2.21 6.77 -14.01
C VAL A 99 2.71 6.77 -12.56
N GLU A 100 2.14 7.63 -11.72
CA GLU A 100 2.44 7.69 -10.29
C GLU A 100 1.90 6.46 -9.54
N GLY A 101 0.67 6.05 -9.87
CA GLY A 101 -0.01 4.91 -9.27
C GLY A 101 0.65 3.57 -9.60
N SER A 102 1.40 3.48 -10.71
CA SER A 102 2.10 2.28 -11.19
C SER A 102 3.44 2.00 -10.51
N GLN A 103 3.90 2.86 -9.60
CA GLN A 103 5.17 2.66 -8.90
C GLN A 103 4.99 1.71 -7.70
N PRO A 104 5.90 0.73 -7.49
CA PRO A 104 5.89 -0.10 -6.29
C PRO A 104 6.13 0.73 -5.02
N LEU A 105 5.47 0.36 -3.93
CA LEU A 105 5.54 1.11 -2.69
C LEU A 105 6.77 0.74 -1.83
N GLY A 106 7.83 1.55 -1.92
CA GLY A 106 9.06 1.38 -1.15
C GLY A 106 9.88 0.15 -1.58
N SER A 107 10.92 -0.19 -0.82
CA SER A 107 11.85 -1.29 -1.16
C SER A 107 11.30 -2.70 -0.88
N THR A 108 10.19 -2.81 -0.14
CA THR A 108 9.67 -4.10 0.36
C THR A 108 8.36 -4.54 -0.29
N SER A 109 7.69 -3.67 -1.07
CA SER A 109 6.42 -4.01 -1.72
C SER A 109 6.57 -4.16 -3.22
N TRP A 110 6.19 -5.34 -3.72
CA TRP A 110 6.12 -5.66 -5.15
C TRP A 110 4.76 -5.28 -5.77
N GLN A 111 4.01 -4.41 -5.08
CA GLN A 111 2.63 -4.03 -5.42
C GLN A 111 2.56 -2.51 -5.54
N THR A 112 1.87 -2.06 -6.57
CA THR A 112 1.62 -0.67 -6.88
C THR A 112 0.61 -0.05 -5.90
N ASN A 113 0.55 1.28 -5.81
CA ASN A 113 -0.44 1.96 -4.97
C ASN A 113 -1.86 1.61 -5.40
N GLU A 114 -2.10 1.51 -6.71
CA GLU A 114 -3.41 1.17 -7.25
C GLU A 114 -3.80 -0.30 -7.03
N GLU A 115 -2.84 -1.24 -7.10
CA GLU A 115 -3.07 -2.64 -6.68
C GLU A 115 -3.50 -2.72 -5.21
N GLN A 116 -2.87 -1.93 -4.33
CA GLN A 116 -3.21 -1.89 -2.91
C GLN A 116 -4.55 -1.18 -2.66
N LEU A 117 -4.91 -0.17 -3.44
CA LEU A 117 -6.24 0.44 -3.42
C LEU A 117 -7.31 -0.56 -3.85
N SER A 118 -7.11 -1.27 -4.96
CA SER A 118 -8.02 -2.32 -5.44
C SER A 118 -8.22 -3.41 -4.38
N ALA A 119 -7.14 -3.87 -3.75
CA ALA A 119 -7.21 -4.86 -2.68
C ALA A 119 -7.96 -4.35 -1.43
N ALA A 120 -7.85 -3.05 -1.10
CA ALA A 120 -8.60 -2.45 0.00
C ALA A 120 -10.09 -2.31 -0.32
N MET A 121 -10.43 -1.93 -1.55
CA MET A 121 -11.81 -1.70 -2.00
C MET A 121 -12.59 -2.98 -2.26
N ASN A 122 -11.91 -4.10 -2.51
CA ASN A 122 -12.54 -5.40 -2.76
C ASN A 122 -13.45 -5.90 -1.61
N VAL A 123 -13.37 -5.31 -0.41
CA VAL A 123 -14.32 -5.58 0.69
C VAL A 123 -15.72 -5.05 0.35
N ILE A 124 -15.80 -3.90 -0.32
CA ILE A 124 -17.04 -3.27 -0.75
C ILE A 124 -17.54 -3.90 -2.04
N GLY A 125 -16.69 -3.92 -3.08
CA GLY A 125 -17.03 -4.41 -4.41
C GLY A 125 -15.83 -4.36 -5.36
N PRO A 126 -15.99 -4.79 -6.62
CA PRO A 126 -14.91 -4.75 -7.60
C PRO A 126 -14.54 -3.30 -7.92
N LEU A 127 -13.24 -2.97 -7.89
CA LEU A 127 -12.74 -1.65 -8.27
C LEU A 127 -12.68 -1.54 -9.80
N VAL A 128 -13.44 -0.61 -10.38
CA VAL A 128 -13.56 -0.40 -11.83
C VAL A 128 -13.20 1.03 -12.19
N ALA A 129 -12.55 1.23 -13.33
CA ALA A 129 -12.14 2.54 -13.80
C ALA A 129 -12.14 2.60 -15.33
N ILE A 130 -12.33 3.81 -15.89
CA ILE A 130 -12.20 4.02 -17.34
C ILE A 130 -10.71 4.12 -17.70
N GLY A 131 -10.30 3.43 -18.75
CA GLY A 131 -8.94 3.48 -19.29
C GLY A 131 -8.87 4.27 -20.60
N VAL A 132 -7.67 4.70 -20.99
CA VAL A 132 -7.45 5.34 -22.29
C VAL A 132 -7.53 4.28 -23.39
N PRO A 133 -8.27 4.52 -24.50
CA PRO A 133 -8.22 3.67 -25.68
C PRO A 133 -6.78 3.43 -26.14
N GLN A 134 -6.50 2.24 -26.68
CA GLN A 134 -5.19 1.86 -27.26
C GLN A 134 -4.03 1.62 -26.27
N GLU A 135 -4.28 1.52 -24.96
CA GLU A 135 -3.28 0.96 -24.04
C GLU A 135 -2.97 -0.51 -24.39
N PRO A 136 -1.69 -0.88 -24.62
CA PRO A 136 -1.34 -2.23 -25.07
C PRO A 136 -1.64 -3.32 -24.03
N LEU A 137 -1.61 -2.96 -22.74
CA LEU A 137 -2.00 -3.82 -21.63
C LEU A 137 -2.58 -2.99 -20.47
N PRO A 138 -3.61 -3.50 -19.77
CA PRO A 138 -4.20 -2.79 -18.64
C PRO A 138 -3.19 -2.58 -17.51
N VAL A 139 -3.24 -1.37 -16.92
CA VAL A 139 -2.54 -1.03 -15.69
C VAL A 139 -3.04 -1.93 -14.56
N LEU A 140 -2.15 -2.30 -13.64
CA LEU A 140 -2.48 -3.14 -12.49
C LEU A 140 -3.29 -2.35 -11.46
N GLY A 141 -4.32 -2.95 -10.87
CA GLY A 141 -5.16 -2.29 -9.87
C GLY A 141 -6.64 -2.36 -10.21
N ALA A 142 -7.24 -1.22 -10.60
CA ALA A 142 -8.64 -1.16 -11.00
C ALA A 142 -8.86 -1.89 -12.33
N ALA A 143 -9.98 -2.63 -12.45
CA ALA A 143 -10.37 -3.26 -13.69
C ALA A 143 -10.77 -2.18 -14.71
N ARG A 144 -10.10 -2.17 -15.87
CA ARG A 144 -10.26 -1.13 -16.90
C ARG A 144 -11.45 -1.41 -17.80
N LEU A 145 -12.27 -0.39 -18.00
CA LEU A 145 -13.25 -0.32 -19.10
C LEU A 145 -12.70 0.63 -20.16
N TYR A 146 -12.48 0.10 -21.36
CA TYR A 146 -12.00 0.89 -22.49
C TYR A 146 -13.22 1.28 -23.35
N VAL A 147 -13.37 2.58 -23.58
CA VAL A 147 -14.50 3.15 -24.32
C VAL A 147 -14.00 4.24 -25.24
N ASP A 148 -14.64 4.38 -26.39
CA ASP A 148 -14.30 5.43 -27.35
C ASP A 148 -14.51 6.84 -26.77
N ASP A 149 -13.73 7.80 -27.25
CA ASP A 149 -13.76 9.20 -26.81
C ASP A 149 -15.14 9.87 -27.02
N SER A 150 -15.98 9.36 -27.91
CA SER A 150 -17.34 9.88 -28.09
C SER A 150 -18.35 9.33 -27.06
N ARG A 151 -18.01 8.26 -26.33
CA ARG A 151 -18.92 7.54 -25.42
C ARG A 151 -18.50 7.57 -23.96
N TRP A 152 -17.28 8.00 -23.64
CA TRP A 152 -16.76 7.92 -22.27
C TRP A 152 -17.62 8.64 -21.23
N GLN A 153 -18.24 9.78 -21.58
CA GLN A 153 -19.13 10.52 -20.68
C GLN A 153 -20.40 9.72 -20.33
N ALA A 154 -21.04 9.12 -21.32
CA ALA A 154 -22.22 8.29 -21.11
C ALA A 154 -21.87 7.09 -20.23
N THR A 155 -20.76 6.42 -20.52
CA THR A 155 -20.28 5.28 -19.71
C THR A 155 -19.91 5.69 -18.30
N ALA A 156 -19.25 6.84 -18.10
CA ALA A 156 -18.92 7.35 -16.77
C ALA A 156 -20.19 7.58 -15.94
N HIS A 157 -21.22 8.14 -16.56
CA HIS A 157 -22.52 8.36 -15.92
C HIS A 157 -23.22 7.03 -15.54
N GLU A 158 -23.22 6.04 -16.44
CA GLU A 158 -23.76 4.69 -16.15
C GLU A 158 -23.03 4.02 -14.98
N LEU A 159 -21.69 4.10 -14.98
CA LEU A 159 -20.86 3.57 -13.88
C LEU A 159 -21.19 4.25 -12.55
N MET A 160 -21.31 5.58 -12.54
CA MET A 160 -21.70 6.34 -11.35
C MET A 160 -23.06 5.89 -10.81
N ALA A 161 -24.03 5.63 -11.69
CA ALA A 161 -25.39 5.24 -11.29
C ALA A 161 -25.42 3.88 -10.57
N CYS A 162 -24.65 2.90 -11.05
CA CYS A 162 -24.59 1.56 -10.44
C CYS A 162 -23.57 1.43 -9.30
N ALA A 163 -22.77 2.45 -9.01
CA ALA A 163 -21.71 2.38 -8.01
C ALA A 163 -22.22 2.28 -6.57
N ALA A 164 -21.53 1.48 -5.75
CA ALA A 164 -21.61 1.57 -4.28
C ALA A 164 -21.02 2.90 -3.81
N ILE A 165 -19.80 3.18 -4.27
CA ILE A 165 -19.03 4.41 -4.02
C ILE A 165 -18.29 4.81 -5.29
N VAL A 166 -18.15 6.11 -5.49
CA VAL A 166 -17.32 6.74 -6.52
C VAL A 166 -16.12 7.40 -5.85
N LEU A 167 -14.93 6.86 -6.12
CA LEU A 167 -13.64 7.42 -5.75
C LEU A 167 -13.17 8.35 -6.88
N LEU A 168 -12.88 9.60 -6.54
CA LEU A 168 -12.40 10.59 -7.49
C LEU A 168 -11.05 11.12 -7.00
N ARG A 169 -9.95 10.74 -7.65
CA ARG A 169 -8.63 11.36 -7.39
C ARG A 169 -8.61 12.74 -8.02
N ILE A 170 -8.26 13.76 -7.24
CA ILE A 170 -8.28 15.14 -7.73
C ILE A 170 -7.25 15.37 -8.83
N GLY A 171 -7.58 16.28 -9.74
CA GLY A 171 -6.73 16.64 -10.88
C GLY A 171 -7.03 18.01 -11.46
N ARG A 172 -6.35 18.33 -12.57
CA ARG A 172 -6.46 19.63 -13.26
C ARG A 172 -7.14 19.53 -14.63
N SER A 173 -7.36 18.32 -15.16
CA SER A 173 -7.81 18.16 -16.53
C SER A 173 -9.27 18.61 -16.72
N PRO A 174 -9.66 19.06 -17.93
CA PRO A 174 -11.06 19.35 -18.24
C PRO A 174 -11.98 18.14 -18.02
N GLY A 175 -11.52 16.94 -18.38
CA GLY A 175 -12.26 15.70 -18.16
C GLY A 175 -12.53 15.44 -16.68
N PHE A 176 -11.53 15.65 -15.80
CA PHE A 176 -11.72 15.54 -14.35
C PHE A 176 -12.79 16.51 -13.83
N TRP A 177 -12.79 17.77 -14.27
CA TRP A 177 -13.80 18.72 -13.83
C TRP A 177 -15.21 18.34 -14.29
N TRP A 178 -15.34 17.78 -15.50
CA TRP A 178 -16.61 17.21 -15.96
C TRP A 178 -17.04 16.03 -15.06
N GLU A 179 -16.13 15.10 -14.73
CA GLU A 179 -16.42 13.96 -13.85
C GLU A 179 -16.83 14.44 -12.45
N PHE A 180 -16.09 15.39 -11.88
CA PHE A 180 -16.37 15.97 -10.56
C PHE A 180 -17.75 16.65 -10.52
N THR A 181 -18.02 17.53 -11.47
CA THR A 181 -19.30 18.26 -11.49
C THR A 181 -20.49 17.35 -11.77
N THR A 182 -20.31 16.32 -12.61
CA THR A 182 -21.33 15.30 -12.84
C THR A 182 -21.57 14.47 -11.59
N ALA A 183 -20.52 14.04 -10.90
CA ALA A 183 -20.63 13.32 -9.64
C ALA A 183 -21.37 14.12 -8.57
N VAL A 184 -21.06 15.42 -8.42
CA VAL A 184 -21.75 16.29 -7.46
C VAL A 184 -23.23 16.47 -7.80
N ARG A 185 -23.60 16.51 -9.09
CA ARG A 185 -24.99 16.67 -9.54
C ARG A 185 -25.81 15.40 -9.45
N CYS A 186 -25.22 14.23 -9.71
CA CYS A 186 -25.96 12.98 -9.90
C CYS A 186 -25.88 12.04 -8.69
N LEU A 187 -24.88 12.18 -7.82
CA LEU A 187 -24.67 11.26 -6.69
C LEU A 187 -25.24 11.83 -5.40
N ALA A 188 -25.70 10.92 -4.53
CA ALA A 188 -25.86 11.25 -3.12
C ALA A 188 -24.47 11.53 -2.51
N PRO A 189 -24.35 12.49 -1.57
CA PRO A 189 -23.05 12.94 -1.06
C PRO A 189 -22.19 11.80 -0.48
N HIS A 190 -22.82 10.86 0.24
CA HIS A 190 -22.14 9.74 0.88
C HIS A 190 -21.52 8.74 -0.11
N LYS A 191 -21.92 8.76 -1.38
CA LYS A 191 -21.31 7.94 -2.43
C LYS A 191 -20.05 8.57 -3.00
N LEU A 192 -19.85 9.89 -2.89
CA LEU A 192 -18.68 10.56 -3.45
C LEU A 192 -17.54 10.63 -2.43
N VAL A 193 -16.36 10.19 -2.85
CA VAL A 193 -15.15 10.23 -2.05
C VAL A 193 -14.01 10.84 -2.86
N LEU A 194 -13.41 11.90 -2.35
CA LEU A 194 -12.26 12.55 -2.97
C LEU A 194 -10.96 11.96 -2.43
N LEU A 195 -10.07 11.55 -3.33
CA LEU A 195 -8.72 11.11 -3.01
C LEU A 195 -7.74 12.24 -3.27
N ILE A 196 -7.08 12.71 -2.21
CA ILE A 196 -6.19 13.86 -2.27
C ILE A 196 -4.74 13.35 -2.36
N PRO A 197 -4.03 13.57 -3.48
CA PRO A 197 -2.61 13.24 -3.59
C PRO A 197 -1.76 14.18 -2.72
N ARG A 198 -0.49 13.84 -2.53
CA ARG A 198 0.50 14.67 -1.80
C ARG A 198 1.04 15.81 -2.67
N ASP A 199 0.12 16.62 -3.20
CA ASP A 199 0.41 17.86 -3.92
C ASP A 199 -0.45 18.98 -3.29
N GLU A 200 0.20 19.82 -2.48
CA GLU A 200 -0.46 20.91 -1.74
C GLU A 200 -1.00 21.99 -2.67
N ALA A 201 -0.24 22.34 -3.72
CA ALA A 201 -0.66 23.32 -4.71
C ALA A 201 -1.90 22.84 -5.47
N LEU A 202 -1.89 21.58 -5.91
CA LEU A 202 -3.06 20.97 -6.56
C LEU A 202 -4.29 20.98 -5.66
N TYR A 203 -4.12 20.66 -4.38
CA TYR A 203 -5.25 20.66 -3.45
C TYR A 203 -5.81 22.06 -3.23
N GLU A 204 -4.97 23.07 -3.02
CA GLU A 204 -5.45 24.44 -2.79
C GLU A 204 -6.11 25.03 -4.05
N GLU A 205 -5.57 24.77 -5.24
CA GLU A 205 -6.21 25.11 -6.52
C GLU A 205 -7.60 24.45 -6.64
N PHE A 206 -7.66 23.14 -6.43
CA PHE A 206 -8.91 22.38 -6.49
C PHE A 206 -9.92 22.88 -5.45
N ARG A 207 -9.49 23.10 -4.20
CA ARG A 207 -10.31 23.60 -3.10
C ARG A 207 -10.88 24.99 -3.38
N ALA A 208 -10.13 25.87 -4.03
CA ALA A 208 -10.61 27.20 -4.39
C ALA A 208 -11.67 27.10 -5.50
N ALA A 209 -11.41 26.30 -6.54
CA ALA A 209 -12.30 26.14 -7.68
C ALA A 209 -13.58 25.36 -7.35
N SER A 210 -13.51 24.35 -6.46
CA SER A 210 -14.63 23.48 -6.11
C SER A 210 -15.75 24.19 -5.34
N ARG A 211 -15.48 25.38 -4.77
CA ARG A 211 -16.48 26.21 -4.06
C ARG A 211 -17.69 26.58 -4.92
N ARG A 212 -17.54 26.59 -6.24
CA ARG A 212 -18.63 26.89 -7.19
C ARG A 212 -19.60 25.73 -7.36
N PHE A 213 -19.19 24.53 -6.95
CA PHE A 213 -19.92 23.28 -7.21
C PHE A 213 -20.38 22.61 -5.91
N LEU A 214 -19.63 22.76 -4.82
CA LEU A 214 -19.98 22.18 -3.52
C LEU A 214 -20.79 23.19 -2.67
N PRO A 215 -21.86 22.74 -2.00
CA PRO A 215 -22.61 23.59 -1.06
C PRO A 215 -21.75 24.06 0.13
N VAL A 216 -20.84 23.21 0.61
CA VAL A 216 -19.93 23.49 1.73
C VAL A 216 -18.49 23.46 1.22
N ALA A 217 -17.71 24.50 1.54
CA ALA A 217 -16.32 24.61 1.12
C ALA A 217 -15.42 23.58 1.83
N LEU A 218 -14.41 23.07 1.11
CA LEU A 218 -13.44 22.15 1.70
C LEU A 218 -12.48 22.89 2.66
N ALA A 219 -12.14 22.22 3.76
CA ALA A 219 -11.20 22.73 4.76
C ALA A 219 -9.75 22.74 4.21
N PRO A 220 -8.90 23.69 4.63
CA PRO A 220 -7.47 23.59 4.34
C PRO A 220 -6.88 22.34 5.00
N LEU A 221 -5.93 21.70 4.33
CA LEU A 221 -5.19 20.57 4.90
C LEU A 221 -3.86 21.06 5.46
N THR A 222 -3.38 20.41 6.51
CA THR A 222 -2.13 20.75 7.17
C THR A 222 -1.14 19.57 7.16
N ALA A 223 0.09 19.83 7.63
CA ALA A 223 1.15 18.84 7.79
C ALA A 223 1.58 18.12 6.49
N TRP A 224 1.64 18.85 5.37
CA TRP A 224 2.06 18.35 4.06
C TRP A 224 3.49 17.77 4.04
N HIS A 225 4.37 18.30 4.89
CA HIS A 225 5.74 17.82 5.07
C HIS A 225 5.83 16.41 5.68
N LYS A 226 4.80 15.93 6.39
CA LYS A 226 4.82 14.57 6.97
C LYS A 226 4.61 13.54 5.86
N LYS A 227 5.63 12.70 5.65
CA LYS A 227 5.59 11.58 4.69
C LYS A 227 6.00 10.29 5.38
N LYS A 228 5.18 9.25 5.26
CA LYS A 228 5.58 7.88 5.59
C LYS A 228 5.70 7.08 4.32
N ALA A 229 6.89 6.53 4.04
CA ALA A 229 7.17 5.76 2.82
C ALA A 229 6.20 4.57 2.63
N THR A 230 5.62 4.05 3.71
CA THR A 230 4.68 2.92 3.71
C THR A 230 3.22 3.31 3.43
N ARG A 231 2.93 4.59 3.17
CA ARG A 231 1.56 5.13 3.07
C ARG A 231 1.20 5.71 1.71
N GLY A 232 1.96 5.36 0.68
CA GLY A 232 1.67 5.77 -0.69
C GLY A 232 1.78 7.28 -0.91
N ASP A 233 1.10 7.72 -1.97
CA ASP A 233 1.07 9.08 -2.50
C ASP A 233 -0.18 9.87 -2.10
N LEU A 234 -1.12 9.27 -1.36
CA LEU A 234 -2.32 9.95 -0.87
C LEU A 234 -2.03 10.73 0.42
N LYS A 235 -2.43 12.00 0.46
CA LYS A 235 -2.44 12.83 1.66
C LYS A 235 -3.67 12.54 2.51
N ALA A 236 -4.85 12.55 1.90
CA ALA A 236 -6.12 12.47 2.61
C ALA A 236 -7.22 11.83 1.77
N VAL A 237 -8.25 11.36 2.47
CA VAL A 237 -9.54 10.97 1.89
C VAL A 237 -10.58 11.95 2.42
N ILE A 238 -11.38 12.53 1.54
CA ILE A 238 -12.49 13.42 1.91
C ILE A 238 -13.80 12.76 1.49
N PHE A 239 -14.77 12.72 2.38
CA PHE A 239 -16.11 12.19 2.11
C PHE A 239 -17.15 13.15 2.67
N PHE A 240 -18.41 12.98 2.28
CA PHE A 240 -19.47 13.95 2.58
C PHE A 240 -20.63 13.31 3.33
N ASP A 241 -21.18 14.04 4.29
CA ASP A 241 -22.46 13.71 4.92
C ASP A 241 -23.65 14.11 4.02
N ALA A 242 -24.88 13.84 4.48
CA ALA A 242 -26.09 14.16 3.73
C ALA A 242 -26.26 15.67 3.40
N ALA A 243 -25.60 16.57 4.14
CA ALA A 243 -25.64 18.01 3.95
C ALA A 243 -24.47 18.52 3.08
N TRP A 244 -23.71 17.63 2.43
CA TRP A 244 -22.48 17.95 1.71
C TRP A 244 -21.35 18.51 2.59
N SER A 245 -21.40 18.30 3.91
CA SER A 245 -20.31 18.72 4.81
C SER A 245 -19.11 17.78 4.66
N PRO A 246 -17.91 18.31 4.35
CA PRO A 246 -16.73 17.48 4.14
C PRO A 246 -16.14 16.99 5.45
N SER A 247 -15.90 15.69 5.55
CA SER A 247 -15.10 15.05 6.59
C SER A 247 -13.78 14.56 6.00
N VAL A 248 -12.69 14.74 6.75
CA VAL A 248 -11.32 14.47 6.27
C VAL A 248 -10.67 13.37 7.10
N VAL A 249 -10.08 12.39 6.42
CA VAL A 249 -9.17 11.41 7.03
C VAL A 249 -7.78 11.58 6.45
N ASP A 250 -6.84 12.04 7.29
CA ASP A 250 -5.44 12.19 6.90
C ASP A 250 -4.73 10.83 6.86
N VAL A 251 -4.41 10.37 5.66
CA VAL A 251 -3.77 9.08 5.41
C VAL A 251 -2.36 9.04 6.01
N GLN A 252 -1.65 10.16 6.07
CA GLN A 252 -0.26 10.22 6.54
C GLN A 252 -0.16 10.19 8.07
N THR A 253 -1.16 10.72 8.78
CA THR A 253 -1.15 10.82 10.24
C THR A 253 -2.08 9.83 10.95
N LEU A 254 -3.00 9.17 10.23
CA LEU A 254 -3.91 8.14 10.77
C LEU A 254 -3.17 7.09 11.61
N ARG A 255 -3.71 6.72 12.78
CA ARG A 255 -3.14 5.66 13.61
C ARG A 255 -3.55 4.29 13.08
N VAL A 256 -2.56 3.45 12.78
CA VAL A 256 -2.76 2.06 12.35
C VAL A 256 -1.95 1.17 13.30
N PRO A 257 -2.60 0.27 14.07
CA PRO A 257 -1.90 -0.64 14.96
C PRO A 257 -0.92 -1.54 14.20
N LEU A 258 0.31 -1.64 14.69
CA LEU A 258 1.41 -2.35 14.03
C LEU A 258 1.00 -3.80 13.69
N LEU A 259 0.39 -4.50 14.65
CA LEU A 259 -0.06 -5.90 14.55
C LEU A 259 -1.13 -6.14 13.48
N ARG A 260 -1.82 -5.09 13.01
CA ARG A 260 -2.85 -5.15 11.96
C ARG A 260 -2.30 -4.74 10.59
N GLY A 261 -1.01 -4.41 10.51
CA GLY A 261 -0.32 -4.13 9.27
C GLY A 261 -0.10 -5.38 8.42
N ARG A 262 0.06 -5.19 7.12
CA ARG A 262 0.52 -6.23 6.18
C ARG A 262 1.93 -5.88 5.71
N PRO A 263 2.96 -6.69 6.04
CA PRO A 263 4.35 -6.34 5.72
C PRO A 263 4.59 -6.17 4.21
N ASN A 264 3.91 -6.98 3.37
CA ASN A 264 4.10 -6.96 1.91
C ASN A 264 3.13 -5.99 1.19
N MET A 265 2.08 -5.51 1.88
CA MET A 265 1.04 -4.62 1.36
C MET A 265 0.64 -3.58 2.43
N PRO A 266 1.58 -2.72 2.86
CA PRO A 266 1.37 -1.87 4.02
C PRO A 266 0.24 -0.85 3.82
N LEU A 267 0.00 -0.40 2.57
CA LEU A 267 -1.04 0.57 2.25
C LEU A 267 -2.44 -0.03 2.38
N VAL A 268 -2.62 -1.34 2.15
CA VAL A 268 -3.95 -1.98 2.27
C VAL A 268 -4.56 -1.76 3.65
N SER A 269 -3.80 -2.02 4.73
CA SER A 269 -4.31 -1.81 6.09
C SER A 269 -4.59 -0.32 6.34
N VAL A 270 -3.71 0.57 5.87
CA VAL A 270 -3.89 2.03 6.03
C VAL A 270 -5.17 2.49 5.34
N LEU A 271 -5.40 2.07 4.09
CA LEU A 271 -6.62 2.40 3.36
C LEU A 271 -7.85 1.77 4.01
N GLN A 272 -7.80 0.52 4.46
CA GLN A 272 -8.93 -0.09 5.18
C GLN A 272 -9.32 0.67 6.44
N PHE A 273 -8.36 1.26 7.16
CA PHE A 273 -8.66 2.18 8.27
C PHE A 273 -9.14 3.55 7.78
N ALA A 274 -8.54 4.09 6.72
CA ALA A 274 -8.90 5.41 6.20
C ALA A 274 -10.34 5.45 5.63
N PHE A 275 -10.76 4.35 5.00
CA PHE A 275 -12.10 4.17 4.44
C PHE A 275 -13.12 3.63 5.45
N GLY A 276 -12.73 3.32 6.69
CA GLY A 276 -13.67 2.90 7.73
C GLY A 276 -14.80 3.89 7.96
N PRO A 277 -14.50 5.17 8.29
CA PRO A 277 -15.51 6.21 8.43
C PRO A 277 -16.34 6.44 7.16
N VAL A 278 -15.72 6.26 5.98
CA VAL A 278 -16.41 6.38 4.68
C VAL A 278 -17.48 5.30 4.52
N CYS A 279 -17.13 4.05 4.85
CA CYS A 279 -18.05 2.93 4.77
C CYS A 279 -19.18 3.05 5.79
N GLU A 280 -18.85 3.46 7.02
CA GLU A 280 -19.85 3.74 8.06
C GLU A 280 -20.82 4.84 7.62
N ASN A 281 -20.32 5.95 7.06
CA ASN A 281 -21.12 7.05 6.54
C ASN A 281 -22.02 6.65 5.36
N ALA A 282 -21.55 5.73 4.50
CA ALA A 282 -22.31 5.24 3.34
C ALA A 282 -23.21 4.03 3.66
N GLY A 283 -23.24 3.55 4.90
CA GLY A 283 -23.99 2.33 5.28
C GLY A 283 -23.46 1.05 4.63
N LEU A 284 -22.18 1.02 4.26
CA LEU A 284 -21.54 -0.10 3.58
C LEU A 284 -20.82 -1.04 4.57
N PRO A 285 -20.67 -2.33 4.22
CA PRO A 285 -20.01 -3.29 5.09
C PRO A 285 -18.54 -2.92 5.27
N TRP A 286 -18.19 -2.53 6.49
CA TRP A 286 -16.79 -2.34 6.88
C TRP A 286 -16.31 -3.47 7.77
N LYS A 287 -15.17 -4.06 7.43
CA LYS A 287 -14.49 -5.05 8.26
C LYS A 287 -13.14 -4.52 8.71
N ARG A 288 -13.00 -4.32 10.03
CA ARG A 288 -11.72 -3.97 10.65
C ARG A 288 -10.65 -5.00 10.27
N PRO A 289 -9.44 -4.56 9.87
CA PRO A 289 -8.35 -5.49 9.57
C PRO A 289 -8.01 -6.33 10.81
N GLY A 290 -8.00 -7.66 10.64
CA GLY A 290 -7.61 -8.59 11.70
C GLY A 290 -6.13 -8.48 12.08
N ILE A 291 -5.76 -9.10 13.20
CA ILE A 291 -4.35 -9.24 13.60
C ILE A 291 -3.64 -10.16 12.61
N ASN A 292 -2.48 -9.74 12.12
CA ASN A 292 -1.72 -10.49 11.13
C ASN A 292 -0.67 -11.37 11.82
N PRO A 293 -0.79 -12.72 11.78
CA PRO A 293 0.13 -13.62 12.47
C PRO A 293 1.58 -13.48 11.98
N ARG A 294 1.80 -13.12 10.70
CA ARG A 294 3.14 -12.87 10.18
C ARG A 294 3.79 -11.64 10.82
N MET A 295 2.99 -10.61 11.12
CA MET A 295 3.47 -9.43 11.81
C MET A 295 3.78 -9.75 13.28
N VAL A 296 2.93 -10.56 13.93
CA VAL A 296 3.18 -11.07 15.28
C VAL A 296 4.50 -11.84 15.32
N ALA A 297 4.72 -12.76 14.38
CA ALA A 297 5.96 -13.54 14.30
C ALA A 297 7.19 -12.64 14.06
N LEU A 298 7.10 -11.66 13.16
CA LEU A 298 8.16 -10.68 12.91
C LEU A 298 8.54 -9.90 14.17
N ILE A 299 7.53 -9.40 14.89
CA ILE A 299 7.76 -8.67 16.15
C ILE A 299 8.32 -9.61 17.22
N ALA A 300 7.82 -10.84 17.32
CA ALA A 300 8.35 -11.83 18.25
C ALA A 300 9.83 -12.12 17.96
N ILE A 301 10.21 -12.34 16.71
CA ILE A 301 11.62 -12.53 16.30
C ILE A 301 12.48 -11.32 16.67
N LEU A 302 11.95 -10.10 16.53
CA LEU A 302 12.66 -8.87 16.90
C LEU A 302 12.75 -8.62 18.41
N VAL A 303 11.77 -9.05 19.20
CA VAL A 303 11.67 -8.72 20.64
C VAL A 303 12.24 -9.84 21.53
N LEU A 304 12.02 -11.10 21.18
CA LEU A 304 12.43 -12.26 21.99
C LEU A 304 13.94 -12.28 22.30
N PRO A 305 14.87 -11.95 21.38
CA PRO A 305 16.31 -11.93 21.70
C PRO A 305 16.67 -10.88 22.76
N PHE A 306 16.06 -9.70 22.69
CA PHE A 306 16.29 -8.62 23.66
C PHE A 306 15.66 -8.93 25.01
N ALA A 307 14.47 -9.54 25.01
CA ALA A 307 13.85 -10.03 26.24
C ALA A 307 14.71 -11.11 26.92
N ALA A 308 15.22 -12.08 26.14
CA ALA A 308 16.12 -13.10 26.64
C ALA A 308 17.43 -12.51 27.19
N LEU A 309 18.04 -11.55 26.47
CA LEU A 309 19.22 -10.84 26.94
C LEU A 309 18.95 -10.06 28.25
N ALA A 310 17.81 -9.38 28.34
CA ALA A 310 17.42 -8.65 29.55
C ALA A 310 17.27 -9.59 30.75
N VAL A 311 16.70 -10.79 30.55
CA VAL A 311 16.61 -11.83 31.58
C VAL A 311 17.99 -12.32 32.02
N VAL A 312 18.92 -12.55 31.08
CA VAL A 312 20.31 -12.96 31.40
C VAL A 312 21.07 -11.86 32.15
N LEU A 313 20.90 -10.60 31.76
CA LEU A 313 21.52 -9.46 32.46
C LEU A 313 20.91 -9.25 33.84
N TRP A 314 19.61 -9.49 34.01
CA TRP A 314 18.96 -9.43 35.31
C TRP A 314 19.41 -10.56 36.23
N SER A 315 19.50 -11.80 35.73
CA SER A 315 19.95 -12.95 36.54
C SER A 315 21.43 -12.83 36.95
N SER A 316 22.31 -12.36 36.06
CA SER A 316 23.72 -12.14 36.38
C SER A 316 23.94 -11.05 37.44
N ARG A 317 23.15 -9.96 37.43
CA ARG A 317 23.17 -8.95 38.50
C ARG A 317 22.70 -9.51 39.84
N SER A 318 21.64 -10.32 39.83
CA SER A 318 21.12 -10.98 41.04
C SER A 318 22.14 -11.95 41.63
N ILE A 319 22.86 -12.71 40.79
CA ILE A 319 23.96 -13.59 41.22
C ILE A 319 25.08 -12.76 41.85
N LEU A 320 25.49 -11.65 41.22
CA LEU A 320 26.60 -10.82 41.73
C LEU A 320 26.27 -10.17 43.08
N VAL A 321 25.02 -9.73 43.29
CA VAL A 321 24.53 -9.21 44.58
C VAL A 321 24.50 -10.30 45.65
N LEU A 322 24.02 -11.51 45.32
CA LEU A 322 24.05 -12.66 46.22
C LEU A 322 25.48 -13.06 46.60
N THR A 323 26.41 -13.06 45.64
CA THR A 323 27.83 -13.32 45.88
C THR A 323 28.47 -12.24 46.77
N MET A 324 28.20 -10.96 46.50
CA MET A 324 28.67 -9.85 47.36
C MET A 324 28.08 -9.91 48.77
N MET A 325 26.80 -10.28 48.94
CA MET A 325 26.20 -10.50 50.25
C MET A 325 26.86 -11.67 50.99
N MET A 326 27.08 -12.81 50.34
CA MET A 326 27.73 -13.97 50.97
C MET A 326 29.20 -13.69 51.36
N PHE A 327 29.96 -13.00 50.51
CA PHE A 327 31.34 -12.62 50.84
C PHE A 327 31.41 -11.48 51.88
N GLY A 328 30.50 -10.51 51.82
CA GLY A 328 30.39 -9.45 52.82
C GLY A 328 30.05 -9.98 54.22
N TYR A 329 29.18 -11.00 54.31
CA TYR A 329 28.85 -11.65 55.58
C TYR A 329 30.03 -12.42 56.19
N ARG A 330 30.85 -13.07 55.35
CA ARG A 330 32.08 -13.75 55.81
C ARG A 330 33.14 -12.77 56.33
N SER A 331 33.22 -11.56 55.78
CA SER A 331 34.14 -10.51 56.26
C SER A 331 33.74 -9.93 57.62
N LEU A 332 32.44 -9.90 57.95
CA LEU A 332 31.95 -9.42 59.25
C LEU A 332 32.05 -10.49 60.33
N ALA A 333 31.84 -11.77 59.99
CA ALA A 333 32.02 -12.89 60.91
C ALA A 333 33.48 -13.12 61.34
N ALA A 334 34.46 -12.63 60.58
CA ALA A 334 35.88 -12.74 60.91
C ALA A 334 36.40 -11.61 61.83
N ARG A 335 35.58 -10.61 62.19
CA ARG A 335 35.98 -9.46 63.05
C ARG A 335 35.44 -9.50 64.48
N SER A 336 34.74 -10.55 64.89
CA SER A 336 34.41 -10.76 66.31
C SER A 336 35.62 -11.36 67.03
N VAL A 337 36.57 -10.50 67.42
CA VAL A 337 37.61 -10.82 68.39
C VAL A 337 36.93 -10.98 69.76
N PRO A 338 37.07 -12.12 70.46
CA PRO A 338 36.59 -12.24 71.83
C PRO A 338 37.48 -11.40 72.75
N VAL A 339 36.87 -10.43 73.43
CA VAL A 339 37.48 -9.74 74.57
C VAL A 339 37.59 -10.78 75.70
N SER A 340 38.81 -11.17 76.07
CA SER A 340 39.04 -12.04 77.22
C SER A 340 38.96 -11.23 78.52
N PRO A 341 38.26 -11.72 79.56
CA PRO A 341 38.21 -11.06 80.85
C PRO A 341 39.29 -11.65 81.76
N TRP A 342 40.41 -10.94 81.95
CA TRP A 342 41.27 -11.05 83.14
C TRP A 342 41.99 -9.72 83.36
#